data_AF-A0A087SVR0-F1
#
_entry.id   AF-A0A087SVR0-F1
#
_cell.length_a   1.000
_cell.length_b   1.000
_cell.length_c   1.000
_cell.angle_alpha   90.00
_cell.angle_beta   90.00
_cell.angle_gamma   90.00
#
_symmetry.space_group_name_H-M   'P 1'
#
loop_
_entity.id
_entity.type
_entity.pdbx_description
1 polymer ?
#
loop_
_entity_poly.entity_id
_entity_poly.type
_entity_poly.pdbx_seq_one_letter_code
_entity_poly.pdbx_strand_id
1 'polypeptide(L)'
;MIPRYCADLAIICILLCKVGVGTGLKGAVSLDSWTFDKAISKFKAALVKFDITYPYGEKEDEYGKVAESARFSPDLLIAEVGVQDYGEKENSDIAERFDVSKDDFPVVKLFVQGESEPLTYTGNFKAAEIKNFIKQHSNVRLVLDKCLPQFDELAEKFMAADAKEERKKIFVEAKDLALSLSDDGEKKSGDVYVKMMQKVIERGVGFIASEKERIKNIKE
;
A
#
# COMPACT_ATOMS: atom_id res chain seq x y z
N MET A 1 14.38 -46.11 44.11
CA MET A 1 15.44 -45.10 43.89
C MET A 1 15.55 -44.89 42.39
N ILE A 2 14.73 -43.98 41.84
CA ILE A 2 14.61 -43.73 40.39
C ILE A 2 15.47 -42.47 40.10
N PRO A 3 16.38 -42.51 39.11
CA PRO A 3 17.40 -41.48 38.95
C PRO A 3 16.79 -40.15 38.47
N ARG A 4 17.07 -39.09 39.22
CA ARG A 4 16.64 -37.68 39.01
C ARG A 4 17.25 -37.00 37.77
N TYR A 5 17.86 -37.74 36.84
CA TYR A 5 18.60 -37.16 35.70
C TYR A 5 17.79 -37.08 34.39
N CYS A 6 16.60 -37.69 34.31
CA CYS A 6 15.76 -37.58 33.12
C CYS A 6 14.90 -36.30 33.08
N ALA A 7 14.67 -35.65 34.22
CA ALA A 7 13.83 -34.46 34.29
C ALA A 7 14.56 -33.18 33.84
N ASP A 8 15.88 -33.10 34.04
CA ASP A 8 16.66 -31.89 33.73
C ASP A 8 17.08 -31.80 32.25
N LEU A 9 17.08 -32.93 31.51
CA LEU A 9 17.36 -32.91 30.07
C LEU A 9 16.15 -32.44 29.23
N ALA A 10 14.94 -32.65 29.74
CA ALA A 10 13.71 -32.25 29.04
C ALA A 10 13.44 -30.74 29.11
N ILE A 11 13.98 -30.05 30.12
CA ILE A 11 13.78 -28.60 30.31
C ILE A 11 14.73 -27.77 29.42
N ILE A 12 15.90 -28.32 29.05
CA ILE A 12 16.88 -27.62 28.20
C ILE A 12 16.49 -27.65 26.70
N CYS A 13 15.73 -28.65 26.23
CA CYS A 13 15.28 -28.71 24.84
C CYS A 13 14.10 -27.79 24.49
N ILE A 14 13.36 -27.28 25.50
CA ILE A 14 12.19 -26.40 25.26
C ILE A 14 12.62 -24.93 25.06
N LEU A 15 13.87 -24.59 25.35
CA LEU A 15 14.40 -23.21 25.28
C LEU A 15 15.03 -22.82 23.92
N LEU A 16 15.02 -23.70 22.92
CA LEU A 16 15.58 -23.42 21.57
C LEU A 16 14.55 -23.38 20.43
N CYS A 17 13.26 -23.56 20.71
CA CYS A 17 12.22 -23.19 19.76
C CYS A 17 11.91 -21.69 19.87
N LYS A 18 12.89 -20.84 19.55
CA LYS A 18 12.53 -19.57 18.90
C LYS A 18 12.06 -19.95 17.51
N VAL A 19 10.78 -20.28 17.39
CA VAL A 19 10.08 -20.19 16.12
C VAL A 19 10.30 -18.75 15.67
N GLY A 20 11.21 -18.58 14.71
CA GLY A 20 11.35 -17.34 13.98
C GLY A 20 10.03 -17.14 13.27
N VAL A 21 9.13 -16.39 13.90
CA VAL A 21 8.04 -15.77 13.18
C VAL A 21 8.76 -14.86 12.19
N GLY A 22 8.83 -15.30 10.93
CA GLY A 22 9.29 -14.45 9.84
C GLY A 22 8.52 -13.15 9.96
N THR A 23 9.21 -12.07 10.30
CA THR A 23 8.61 -10.76 10.42
C THR A 23 8.35 -10.30 9.00
N GLY A 24 7.26 -10.78 8.41
CA GLY A 24 6.78 -10.29 7.13
C GLY A 24 6.65 -8.78 7.19
N LEU A 25 7.01 -8.11 6.10
CA LEU A 25 6.91 -6.66 6.01
C LEU A 25 5.47 -6.22 6.27
N LYS A 26 5.27 -5.33 7.25
CA LYS A 26 3.92 -4.90 7.63
C LYS A 26 3.19 -4.27 6.43
N GLY A 27 2.06 -4.86 6.05
CA GLY A 27 1.26 -4.41 4.91
C GLY A 27 1.61 -5.08 3.59
N ALA A 28 2.65 -5.91 3.54
CA ALA A 28 2.91 -6.83 2.46
C ALA A 28 2.50 -8.26 2.86
N VAL A 29 2.03 -9.03 1.89
CA VAL A 29 1.70 -10.44 2.06
C VAL A 29 2.82 -11.30 1.50
N SER A 30 3.43 -12.12 2.35
CA SER A 30 4.41 -13.12 1.89
C SER A 30 3.68 -14.25 1.16
N LEU A 31 4.04 -14.48 -0.10
CA LEU A 31 3.43 -15.46 -0.99
C LEU A 31 4.40 -16.61 -1.28
N ASP A 32 3.83 -17.78 -1.50
CA ASP A 32 4.50 -19.01 -1.90
C ASP A 32 3.90 -19.61 -3.18
N SER A 33 4.46 -20.72 -3.65
CA SER A 33 4.05 -21.38 -4.90
C SER A 33 2.58 -21.80 -4.92
N TRP A 34 1.95 -21.95 -3.76
CA TRP A 34 0.56 -22.43 -3.64
C TRP A 34 -0.44 -21.29 -3.45
N THR A 35 0.01 -20.16 -2.93
CA THR A 35 -0.79 -18.97 -2.59
C THR A 35 -0.69 -17.89 -3.64
N PHE A 36 0.41 -17.83 -4.41
CA PHE A 36 0.69 -16.80 -5.40
C PHE A 36 -0.46 -16.55 -6.39
N ASP A 37 -0.83 -17.55 -7.19
CA ASP A 37 -1.89 -17.40 -8.20
C ASP A 37 -3.28 -17.17 -7.56
N LYS A 38 -3.51 -17.74 -6.36
CA LYS A 38 -4.76 -17.57 -5.62
C LYS A 38 -4.95 -16.16 -5.11
N ALA A 39 -3.88 -15.53 -4.62
CA ALA A 39 -3.92 -14.17 -4.10
C ALA A 39 -4.00 -13.17 -5.24
N ILE A 40 -3.09 -13.24 -6.21
CA ILE A 40 -2.98 -12.23 -7.29
C ILE A 40 -4.26 -12.15 -8.13
N SER A 41 -4.90 -13.29 -8.41
CA SER A 41 -6.14 -13.32 -9.21
C SER A 41 -7.36 -12.62 -8.56
N LYS A 42 -7.28 -12.23 -7.28
CA LYS A 42 -8.39 -11.57 -6.55
C LYS A 42 -8.31 -10.06 -6.56
N PHE A 43 -7.17 -9.48 -6.94
CA PHE A 43 -6.95 -8.04 -6.93
C PHE A 43 -6.91 -7.50 -8.36
N LYS A 44 -7.30 -6.23 -8.54
CA LYS A 44 -7.18 -5.57 -9.85
C LYS A 44 -5.72 -5.36 -10.22
N ALA A 45 -4.88 -5.13 -9.22
CA ALA A 45 -3.44 -5.12 -9.39
C ALA A 45 -2.72 -5.69 -8.17
N ALA A 46 -1.57 -6.32 -8.40
CA ALA A 46 -0.68 -6.81 -7.36
C ALA A 46 0.76 -6.39 -7.66
N LEU A 47 1.39 -5.69 -6.73
CA LEU A 47 2.82 -5.44 -6.77
C LEU A 47 3.52 -6.53 -5.98
N VAL A 48 4.41 -7.28 -6.63
CA VAL A 48 5.15 -8.37 -6.02
C VAL A 48 6.63 -8.07 -6.07
N LYS A 49 7.29 -8.13 -4.91
CA LYS A 49 8.75 -8.07 -4.80
C LYS A 49 9.32 -9.48 -4.65
N PHE A 50 10.19 -9.86 -5.56
CA PHE A 50 11.03 -11.05 -5.48
C PHE A 50 12.37 -10.66 -4.86
N ASP A 51 12.73 -11.33 -3.77
CA ASP A 51 13.92 -11.02 -2.99
C ASP A 51 14.40 -12.26 -2.24
N ILE A 52 15.51 -12.13 -1.51
CA ILE A 52 15.91 -13.14 -0.51
C ILE A 52 14.86 -13.28 0.61
N THR A 53 14.85 -14.41 1.30
CA THR A 53 13.86 -14.72 2.38
C THR A 53 13.83 -13.69 3.52
N TYR A 54 14.96 -13.04 3.81
CA TYR A 54 15.07 -12.03 4.87
C TYR A 54 15.75 -10.76 4.33
N PRO A 55 15.01 -9.96 3.56
CA PRO A 55 15.55 -8.75 2.96
C PRO A 55 15.74 -7.66 4.02
N TYR A 56 16.74 -6.80 3.83
CA TYR A 56 17.05 -5.71 4.75
C TYR A 56 17.65 -4.52 4.01
N GLY A 57 17.72 -3.37 4.69
CA GLY A 57 18.34 -2.14 4.19
C GLY A 57 17.35 -1.19 3.51
N GLU A 58 17.87 -0.14 2.88
CA GLU A 58 17.05 0.97 2.39
C GLU A 58 15.98 0.55 1.38
N LYS A 59 16.27 -0.46 0.54
CA LYS A 59 15.30 -0.94 -0.44
C LYS A 59 14.08 -1.56 0.24
N GLU A 60 14.30 -2.31 1.31
CA GLU A 60 13.22 -2.91 2.11
C GLU A 60 12.37 -1.83 2.79
N ASP A 61 13.02 -0.83 3.39
CA ASP A 61 12.32 0.29 4.03
C ASP A 61 11.47 1.09 3.02
N GLU A 62 11.99 1.30 1.81
CA GLU A 62 11.25 1.97 0.74
C GLU A 62 10.07 1.13 0.25
N TYR A 63 10.21 -0.19 0.16
CA TYR A 63 9.08 -1.08 -0.14
C TYR A 63 8.01 -1.05 0.96
N GLY A 64 8.44 -1.01 2.22
CA GLY A 64 7.56 -0.82 3.39
C GLY A 64 6.71 0.45 3.31
N LYS A 65 7.29 1.57 2.85
CA LYS A 65 6.53 2.82 2.65
C LYS A 65 5.48 2.68 1.54
N VAL A 66 5.73 1.87 0.51
CA VAL A 66 4.74 1.56 -0.53
C VAL A 66 3.62 0.72 0.08
N ALA A 67 3.95 -0.34 0.82
CA ALA A 67 2.99 -1.18 1.53
C ALA A 67 2.08 -0.38 2.47
N GLU A 68 2.66 0.52 3.26
CA GLU A 68 1.91 1.41 4.15
C GLU A 68 0.92 2.30 3.38
N SER A 69 1.35 2.85 2.24
CA SER A 69 0.48 3.71 1.41
C SER A 69 -0.64 2.95 0.72
N ALA A 70 -0.46 1.66 0.43
CA ALA A 70 -1.46 0.82 -0.20
C ALA A 70 -2.60 0.41 0.76
N ARG A 71 -2.45 0.64 2.07
CA ARG A 71 -3.44 0.26 3.10
C ARG A 71 -4.87 0.68 2.78
N PHE A 72 -5.06 1.84 2.16
CA PHE A 72 -6.37 2.41 1.86
C PHE A 72 -6.85 2.11 0.43
N SER A 73 -6.10 1.30 -0.31
CA SER A 73 -6.36 0.95 -1.71
C SER A 73 -6.73 -0.55 -1.80
N PRO A 74 -7.99 -0.93 -1.56
CA PRO A 74 -8.40 -2.34 -1.45
C PRO A 74 -8.22 -3.14 -2.74
N ASP A 75 -8.16 -2.45 -3.89
CA ASP A 75 -7.95 -3.04 -5.21
C ASP A 75 -6.47 -3.38 -5.52
N LEU A 76 -5.54 -2.96 -4.65
CA LEU A 76 -4.09 -3.17 -4.81
C LEU A 76 -3.54 -4.10 -3.72
N LEU A 77 -2.96 -5.21 -4.16
CA LEU A 77 -2.18 -6.09 -3.28
C LEU A 77 -0.70 -5.68 -3.30
N ILE A 78 -0.08 -5.59 -2.12
CA ILE A 78 1.38 -5.54 -1.99
C ILE A 78 1.82 -6.88 -1.43
N ALA A 79 2.76 -7.53 -2.11
CA ALA A 79 3.22 -8.86 -1.77
C ALA A 79 4.73 -9.01 -1.93
N GLU A 80 5.27 -10.04 -1.32
CA GLU A 80 6.67 -10.43 -1.40
C GLU A 80 6.79 -11.94 -1.59
N VAL A 81 7.81 -12.35 -2.35
CA VAL A 81 8.18 -13.75 -2.54
C VAL A 81 9.64 -13.86 -2.14
N GLY A 82 9.87 -14.49 -0.99
CA GLY A 82 11.20 -14.82 -0.51
C GLY A 82 11.70 -16.06 -1.24
N VAL A 83 12.74 -15.91 -2.06
CA VAL A 83 13.36 -17.00 -2.81
C VAL A 83 14.56 -17.49 -2.03
N GLN A 84 14.57 -18.78 -1.71
CA GLN A 84 15.69 -19.42 -1.01
C GLN A 84 16.44 -20.33 -1.97
N ASP A 85 17.76 -20.16 -2.10
CA ASP A 85 18.59 -20.96 -3.01
C ASP A 85 19.37 -22.09 -2.33
N TYR A 86 19.33 -22.15 -0.99
CA TYR A 86 19.94 -23.20 -0.17
C TYR A 86 18.89 -24.07 0.54
N GLY A 87 19.14 -25.38 0.66
CA GLY A 87 18.20 -26.31 1.29
C GLY A 87 17.10 -26.78 0.33
N GLU A 88 15.84 -26.69 0.75
CA GLU A 88 14.67 -27.17 -0.01
C GLU A 88 14.24 -26.27 -1.19
N LYS A 89 15.03 -25.22 -1.50
CA LYS A 89 14.80 -24.29 -2.63
C LYS A 89 13.38 -23.73 -2.70
N GLU A 90 12.93 -23.12 -1.61
CA GLU A 90 11.59 -22.52 -1.53
C GLU A 90 11.41 -21.39 -2.57
N ASN A 91 10.24 -21.40 -3.23
CA ASN A 91 9.79 -20.41 -4.22
C ASN A 91 10.70 -20.22 -5.45
N SER A 92 11.65 -21.14 -5.67
CA SER A 92 12.51 -21.15 -6.85
C SER A 92 11.71 -21.36 -8.15
N ASP A 93 10.65 -22.15 -8.10
CA ASP A 93 9.73 -22.40 -9.20
C ASP A 93 9.00 -21.11 -9.66
N ILE A 94 8.62 -20.23 -8.73
CA ILE A 94 7.99 -18.95 -9.06
C ILE A 94 9.03 -17.99 -9.65
N ALA A 95 10.23 -17.95 -9.08
CA ALA A 95 11.32 -17.10 -9.59
C ALA A 95 11.68 -17.48 -11.04
N GLU A 96 11.84 -18.78 -11.31
CA GLU A 96 12.08 -19.32 -12.65
C GLU A 96 10.92 -19.01 -13.61
N ARG A 97 9.67 -19.15 -13.17
CA ARG A 97 8.47 -18.83 -13.98
C ARG A 97 8.44 -17.38 -14.48
N PHE A 98 9.01 -16.44 -13.72
CA PHE A 98 9.03 -15.01 -14.07
C PHE A 98 10.40 -14.50 -14.50
N ASP A 99 11.33 -15.41 -14.82
CA ASP A 99 12.69 -15.09 -15.26
C ASP A 99 13.42 -14.15 -14.28
N VAL A 100 13.32 -14.48 -12.99
CA VAL A 100 13.98 -13.72 -11.91
C VAL A 100 15.18 -14.50 -11.41
N SER A 101 16.38 -13.96 -11.62
CA SER A 101 17.61 -14.49 -11.04
C SER A 101 17.87 -13.89 -9.67
N LYS A 102 18.56 -14.68 -8.83
CA LYS A 102 19.02 -14.22 -7.51
C LYS A 102 20.04 -13.08 -7.56
N ASP A 103 20.75 -12.96 -8.69
CA ASP A 103 21.74 -11.90 -8.90
C ASP A 103 21.07 -10.53 -9.13
N ASP A 104 19.78 -10.53 -9.47
CA ASP A 104 18.99 -9.32 -9.78
C ASP A 104 18.15 -8.83 -8.59
N PHE A 105 18.19 -9.53 -7.44
CA PHE A 105 17.38 -9.15 -6.29
C PHE A 105 17.76 -7.76 -5.73
N PRO A 106 16.77 -6.96 -5.27
CA PRO A 106 15.32 -7.19 -5.37
C PRO A 106 14.75 -6.85 -6.75
N VAL A 107 13.84 -7.70 -7.24
CA VAL A 107 13.08 -7.48 -8.48
C VAL A 107 11.62 -7.22 -8.15
N VAL A 108 11.06 -6.12 -8.65
CA VAL A 108 9.64 -5.78 -8.45
C VAL A 108 8.89 -5.96 -9.76
N LYS A 109 7.77 -6.70 -9.69
CA LYS A 109 6.87 -6.93 -10.82
C LYS A 109 5.45 -6.51 -10.47
N LEU A 110 4.77 -5.86 -11.41
CA LEU A 110 3.38 -5.43 -11.29
C LEU A 110 2.50 -6.33 -12.15
N PHE A 111 1.56 -6.99 -11.51
CA PHE A 111 0.54 -7.83 -12.10
C PHE A 111 -0.74 -7.02 -12.19
N VAL A 112 -1.33 -6.94 -13.37
CA VAL A 112 -2.58 -6.21 -13.61
C VAL A 112 -3.62 -7.20 -14.12
N GLN A 113 -4.82 -7.14 -13.56
CA GLN A 113 -5.90 -8.04 -13.94
C GLN A 113 -6.28 -7.82 -15.41
N GLY A 114 -6.24 -8.90 -16.19
CA GLY A 114 -6.54 -8.87 -17.63
C GLY A 114 -5.30 -8.77 -18.52
N GLU A 115 -4.13 -8.45 -17.97
CA GLU A 115 -2.85 -8.51 -18.68
C GLU A 115 -2.25 -9.92 -18.59
N SER A 116 -1.67 -10.40 -19.69
CA SER A 116 -1.05 -11.74 -19.74
C SER A 116 0.35 -11.77 -19.13
N GLU A 117 1.06 -10.64 -19.16
CA GLU A 117 2.45 -10.55 -18.68
C GLU A 117 2.59 -9.46 -17.61
N PRO A 118 3.33 -9.72 -16.53
CA PRO A 118 3.61 -8.71 -15.53
C PRO A 118 4.65 -7.70 -16.01
N LEU A 119 4.50 -6.46 -15.56
CA LEU A 119 5.43 -5.38 -15.87
C LEU A 119 6.57 -5.37 -14.85
N THR A 120 7.82 -5.46 -15.31
CA THR A 120 8.99 -5.35 -14.44
C THR A 120 9.34 -3.88 -14.18
N TYR A 121 9.57 -3.54 -12.91
CA TYR A 121 10.04 -2.23 -12.50
C TYR A 121 11.56 -2.11 -12.69
N THR A 122 12.00 -1.10 -13.44
CA THR A 122 13.42 -0.84 -13.74
C THR A 122 13.90 0.54 -13.26
N GLY A 123 13.08 1.26 -12.48
CA GLY A 123 13.41 2.58 -11.95
C GLY A 123 14.25 2.54 -10.67
N ASN A 124 14.45 3.70 -10.02
CA ASN A 124 15.16 3.73 -8.75
C ASN A 124 14.30 3.10 -7.66
N PHE A 125 14.91 2.37 -6.74
CA PHE A 125 14.18 1.72 -5.65
C PHE A 125 13.82 2.71 -4.54
N LYS A 126 12.92 3.66 -4.86
CA LYS A 126 12.37 4.67 -3.95
C LYS A 126 10.85 4.62 -4.00
N ALA A 127 10.20 4.77 -2.85
CA ALA A 127 8.76 4.61 -2.69
C ALA A 127 7.96 5.54 -3.61
N ALA A 128 8.45 6.76 -3.83
CA ALA A 128 7.79 7.72 -4.72
C ALA A 128 7.74 7.23 -6.17
N GLU A 129 8.83 6.67 -6.68
CA GLU A 129 8.91 6.18 -8.05
C GLU A 129 8.11 4.88 -8.24
N ILE A 130 8.18 3.96 -7.27
CA ILE A 130 7.37 2.73 -7.29
C ILE A 130 5.87 3.07 -7.26
N LYS A 131 5.44 4.04 -6.43
CA LYS A 131 4.04 4.50 -6.43
C LYS A 131 3.63 5.11 -7.76
N ASN A 132 4.51 5.84 -8.42
CA ASN A 132 4.23 6.40 -9.75
C ASN A 132 4.11 5.30 -10.80
N PHE A 133 4.96 4.29 -10.75
CA PHE A 133 4.88 3.11 -11.61
C PHE A 133 3.53 2.39 -11.47
N ILE A 134 3.06 2.16 -10.24
CA ILE A 134 1.72 1.58 -10.01
C ILE A 134 0.64 2.45 -10.65
N LYS A 135 0.67 3.77 -10.44
CA LYS A 135 -0.33 4.69 -10.99
C LYS A 135 -0.36 4.71 -12.51
N GLN A 136 0.79 4.60 -13.16
CA GLN A 136 0.91 4.66 -14.61
C GLN A 136 0.39 3.39 -15.31
N HIS A 137 0.47 2.24 -14.64
CA HIS A 137 0.27 0.95 -15.29
C HIS A 137 -0.89 0.12 -14.76
N SER A 138 -1.36 0.35 -13.53
CA SER A 138 -2.37 -0.52 -12.90
C SER A 138 -3.81 -0.01 -13.01
N ASN A 139 -4.03 1.24 -13.46
CA ASN A 139 -5.31 1.96 -13.35
C ASN A 139 -5.91 1.98 -11.92
N VAL A 140 -5.17 1.54 -10.90
CA VAL A 140 -5.62 1.55 -9.50
C VAL A 140 -5.26 2.89 -8.88
N ARG A 141 -6.25 3.50 -8.21
CA ARG A 141 -6.07 4.74 -7.47
C ARG A 141 -5.41 4.45 -6.13
N LEU A 142 -4.18 4.94 -5.94
CA LEU A 142 -3.52 4.96 -4.64
C LEU A 142 -4.18 6.02 -3.74
N VAL A 143 -4.99 5.58 -2.80
CA VAL A 143 -5.70 6.43 -1.84
C VAL A 143 -4.77 6.77 -0.68
N LEU A 144 -4.67 8.07 -0.35
CA LEU A 144 -3.90 8.54 0.80
C LEU A 144 -4.72 8.39 2.09
N ASP A 145 -4.03 8.32 3.23
CA ASP A 145 -4.69 8.31 4.55
C ASP A 145 -5.67 9.48 4.66
N LYS A 146 -6.91 9.18 5.05
CA LYS A 146 -8.03 10.13 5.22
C LYS A 146 -8.51 10.83 3.95
N CYS A 147 -8.07 10.40 2.77
CA CYS A 147 -8.67 10.82 1.50
C CYS A 147 -9.84 9.90 1.15
N LEU A 148 -10.95 10.49 0.72
CA LEU A 148 -12.13 9.76 0.27
C LEU A 148 -12.25 9.91 -1.25
N PRO A 149 -12.15 8.84 -2.05
CA PRO A 149 -12.14 8.94 -3.51
C PRO A 149 -13.32 9.71 -4.09
N GLN A 150 -14.52 9.51 -3.53
CA GLN A 150 -15.73 10.21 -3.96
C GLN A 150 -15.64 11.73 -3.70
N PHE A 151 -15.04 12.14 -2.58
CA PHE A 151 -14.84 13.57 -2.30
C PHE A 151 -13.70 14.18 -3.12
N ASP A 152 -12.67 13.41 -3.47
CA ASP A 152 -11.63 13.89 -4.36
C ASP A 152 -12.19 14.22 -5.75
N GLU A 153 -13.04 13.37 -6.31
CA GLU A 153 -13.71 13.63 -7.60
C GLU A 153 -14.58 14.89 -7.54
N LEU A 154 -15.31 15.09 -6.44
CA LEU A 154 -16.08 16.31 -6.21
C LEU A 154 -15.17 17.54 -6.07
N ALA A 155 -14.03 17.40 -5.40
CA ALA A 155 -13.06 18.49 -5.24
C ALA A 155 -12.41 18.88 -6.58
N GLU A 156 -12.07 17.92 -7.42
CA GLU A 156 -11.56 18.16 -8.77
C GLU A 156 -12.60 18.90 -9.62
N LYS A 157 -13.84 18.42 -9.66
CA LYS A 157 -14.95 19.10 -10.37
C LYS A 157 -15.20 20.50 -9.82
N PHE A 158 -15.17 20.67 -8.50
CA PHE A 158 -15.38 21.95 -7.83
C PHE A 158 -14.31 22.98 -8.20
N MET A 159 -13.06 22.56 -8.26
CA MET A 159 -11.95 23.44 -8.61
C MET A 159 -11.89 23.75 -10.11
N ALA A 160 -12.34 22.83 -10.96
CA ALA A 160 -12.45 23.04 -12.40
C ALA A 160 -13.64 23.93 -12.81
N ALA A 161 -14.70 23.99 -11.99
CA ALA A 161 -15.86 24.82 -12.28
C ALA A 161 -15.54 26.32 -12.17
N ASP A 162 -15.85 27.11 -13.20
CA ASP A 162 -15.68 28.57 -13.19
C ASP A 162 -16.89 29.30 -12.60
N ALA A 163 -18.09 28.74 -12.78
CA ALA A 163 -19.33 29.36 -12.33
C ALA A 163 -19.57 29.16 -10.83
N LYS A 164 -19.85 30.26 -10.11
CA LYS A 164 -20.16 30.22 -8.67
C LYS A 164 -21.38 29.32 -8.35
N GLU A 165 -22.35 29.28 -9.24
CA GLU A 165 -23.55 28.43 -9.08
C GLU A 165 -23.25 26.95 -9.26
N GLU A 166 -22.32 26.59 -10.15
CA GLU A 166 -21.87 25.20 -10.33
C GLU A 166 -21.08 24.71 -9.12
N ARG A 167 -20.18 25.55 -8.58
CA ARG A 167 -19.49 25.30 -7.31
C ARG A 167 -20.45 25.09 -6.15
N LYS A 168 -21.54 25.86 -6.07
CA LYS A 168 -22.57 25.67 -5.04
C LYS A 168 -23.31 24.34 -5.19
N LYS A 169 -23.62 23.89 -6.41
CA LYS A 169 -24.26 22.58 -6.65
C LYS A 169 -23.37 21.45 -6.15
N ILE A 170 -22.09 21.47 -6.52
CA ILE A 170 -21.10 20.46 -6.10
C ILE A 170 -20.91 20.49 -4.57
N PHE A 171 -20.95 21.67 -3.96
CA PHE A 171 -20.89 21.82 -2.50
C PHE A 171 -22.10 21.19 -1.78
N VAL A 172 -23.30 21.30 -2.34
CA VAL A 172 -24.49 20.63 -1.79
C VAL A 172 -24.35 19.12 -1.91
N GLU A 173 -23.91 18.62 -3.08
CA GLU A 173 -23.65 17.19 -3.30
C GLU A 173 -22.61 16.64 -2.31
N ALA A 174 -21.52 17.37 -2.07
CA ALA A 174 -20.50 16.99 -1.08
C ALA A 174 -21.07 16.97 0.36
N LYS A 175 -22.00 17.87 0.70
CA LYS A 175 -22.68 17.85 2.00
C LYS A 175 -23.59 16.64 2.15
N ASP A 176 -24.39 16.35 1.15
CA ASP A 176 -25.31 15.22 1.16
C ASP A 176 -24.53 13.90 1.26
N LEU A 177 -23.42 13.80 0.53
CA LEU A 177 -22.50 12.67 0.64
C LEU A 177 -21.90 12.57 2.05
N ALA A 178 -21.49 13.68 2.66
CA ALA A 178 -20.94 13.67 4.02
C ALA A 178 -21.95 13.20 5.07
N LEU A 179 -23.24 13.52 4.89
CA LEU A 179 -24.33 13.03 5.76
C LEU A 179 -24.60 11.53 5.59
N SER A 180 -24.29 10.97 4.41
CA SER A 180 -24.45 9.54 4.12
C SER A 180 -23.34 8.67 4.70
N LEU A 181 -22.22 9.26 5.11
CA LEU A 181 -21.10 8.53 5.71
C LEU A 181 -21.51 7.98 7.09
N SER A 182 -21.24 6.70 7.32
CA SER A 182 -21.56 6.02 8.58
C SER A 182 -20.34 5.93 9.51
N ASP A 183 -19.14 5.78 8.96
CA ASP A 183 -17.88 5.68 9.70
C ASP A 183 -17.42 7.04 10.26
N ASP A 184 -17.02 7.07 11.53
CA ASP A 184 -16.62 8.31 12.22
C ASP A 184 -15.29 8.90 11.71
N GLY A 185 -14.39 8.06 11.19
CA GLY A 185 -13.15 8.51 10.54
C GLY A 185 -13.43 9.13 9.18
N GLU A 186 -14.30 8.51 8.39
CA GLU A 186 -14.75 9.04 7.11
C GLU A 186 -15.54 10.34 7.29
N LYS A 187 -16.46 10.44 8.26
CA LYS A 187 -17.18 11.68 8.59
C LYS A 187 -16.24 12.84 8.88
N LYS A 188 -15.24 12.63 9.74
CA LYS A 188 -14.23 13.66 10.05
C LYS A 188 -13.48 14.11 8.80
N SER A 189 -13.19 13.18 7.89
CA SER A 189 -12.52 13.46 6.63
C SER A 189 -13.44 14.24 5.68
N GLY A 190 -14.68 13.78 5.46
CA GLY A 190 -15.70 14.45 4.66
C GLY A 190 -16.01 15.87 5.15
N ASP A 191 -16.10 16.07 6.47
CA ASP A 191 -16.28 17.39 7.09
C ASP A 191 -15.16 18.36 6.71
N VAL A 192 -13.91 17.87 6.59
CA VAL A 192 -12.78 18.70 6.15
C VAL A 192 -12.98 19.12 4.70
N TYR A 193 -13.36 18.21 3.79
CA TYR A 193 -13.66 18.56 2.38
C TYR A 193 -14.76 19.63 2.29
N VAL A 194 -15.88 19.42 2.98
CA VAL A 194 -17.01 20.35 2.99
C VAL A 194 -16.58 21.73 3.51
N LYS A 195 -15.83 21.78 4.63
CA LYS A 195 -15.33 23.04 5.18
C LYS A 195 -14.37 23.75 4.24
N MET A 196 -13.51 23.02 3.52
CA MET A 196 -12.59 23.63 2.54
C MET A 196 -13.36 24.19 1.34
N MET A 197 -14.31 23.45 0.78
CA MET A 197 -15.19 23.95 -0.29
C MET A 197 -15.96 25.20 0.15
N GLN A 198 -16.51 25.20 1.38
CA GLN A 198 -17.20 26.35 1.94
C GLN A 198 -16.28 27.59 1.99
N LYS A 199 -15.06 27.43 2.53
CA LYS A 199 -14.09 28.53 2.62
C LYS A 199 -13.67 29.05 1.24
N VAL A 200 -13.59 28.19 0.23
CA VAL A 200 -13.31 28.64 -1.16
C VAL A 200 -14.49 29.43 -1.73
N ILE A 201 -15.74 29.06 -1.44
CA ILE A 201 -16.91 29.84 -1.85
C ILE A 201 -16.92 31.23 -1.18
N GLU A 202 -16.54 31.30 0.09
CA GLU A 202 -16.54 32.53 0.89
C GLU A 202 -15.37 33.46 0.58
N ARG A 203 -14.16 32.91 0.48
CA ARG A 203 -12.89 33.66 0.39
C ARG A 203 -12.24 33.61 -0.99
N GLY A 204 -12.77 32.81 -1.91
CA GLY A 204 -12.21 32.58 -3.23
C GLY A 204 -11.08 31.55 -3.25
N VAL A 205 -10.61 31.25 -4.47
CA VAL A 205 -9.63 30.18 -4.75
C VAL A 205 -8.27 30.45 -4.10
N GLY A 206 -7.89 31.71 -3.92
CA GLY A 206 -6.64 32.12 -3.26
C GLY A 206 -6.51 31.64 -1.81
N PHE A 207 -7.63 31.28 -1.15
CA PHE A 207 -7.62 30.70 0.19
C PHE A 207 -6.78 29.41 0.27
N ILE A 208 -6.81 28.57 -0.77
CA ILE A 208 -6.08 27.29 -0.76
C ILE A 208 -4.57 27.48 -0.64
N ALA A 209 -4.01 28.50 -1.30
CA ALA A 209 -2.59 28.83 -1.20
C ALA A 209 -2.22 29.24 0.24
N SER A 210 -3.01 30.14 0.83
CA SER A 210 -2.80 30.59 2.21
C SER A 210 -2.92 29.47 3.24
N GLU A 211 -3.87 28.54 3.03
CA GLU A 211 -4.07 27.41 3.92
C GLU A 211 -2.92 26.40 3.81
N LYS A 212 -2.37 26.20 2.60
CA LYS A 212 -1.19 25.36 2.38
C LYS A 212 0.03 25.89 3.11
N GLU A 213 0.27 27.20 3.06
CA GLU A 213 1.36 27.85 3.81
C GLU A 213 1.16 27.73 5.33
N ARG A 214 -0.05 27.99 5.82
CA ARG A 214 -0.39 27.86 7.25
C ARG A 214 -0.12 26.45 7.77
N ILE A 215 -0.53 25.43 7.03
CA ILE A 215 -0.31 24.02 7.42
C ILE A 215 1.17 23.65 7.39
N LYS A 216 1.92 24.16 6.39
CA LYS A 216 3.36 23.94 6.31
C LYS A 216 4.06 24.44 7.58
N ASN A 217 3.75 25.66 8.02
CA ASN A 217 4.35 26.28 9.21
C ASN A 217 3.98 25.60 10.54
N ILE A 218 2.97 24.72 10.57
CA ILE A 218 2.58 23.95 11.78
C ILE A 218 3.29 22.59 11.83
N LYS A 219 3.71 22.08 10.67
CA LYS A 219 4.40 20.78 10.55
C LYS A 219 5.91 20.91 10.66
N GLU A 220 6.46 22.09 10.43
CA GLU A 220 7.84 22.47 10.77
C GLU A 220 7.96 22.77 12.27
#